data_AF-A0A1H8DS69-F1
#
_entry.id   AF-A0A1H8DS69-F1
#
_cell.length_a   1.000
_cell.length_b   1.000
_cell.length_c   1.000
_cell.angle_alpha   90.00
_cell.angle_beta   90.00
_cell.angle_gamma   90.00
#
_symmetry.space_group_name_H-M   'P 1'
#
loop_
_entity.id
_entity.type
_entity.pdbx_description
1 polymer ?
#
loop_
_entity_poly.entity_id
_entity_poly.type
_entity_poly.pdbx_seq_one_letter_code
_entity_poly.pdbx_strand_id
1 'polypeptide(L)'
;MQNRISSFPPIIDNNSKILILGSIPGVKSLEKQQYYAHPQNKFWKIIFELFHEEFTEDYAERIGLLKRNHIALWDVIDSCERKGSLDSEIKNEEANQIEELLENHPNIRAIFCNGGKSFKNLQKILGKNFRIPIYQMPSTSPLHTVSFEKKLDEWKSILEFLK
;
A
#
# COMPACT_ATOMS: atom_id res chain seq x y z
N MET A 1 21.15 -13.98 -12.69
CA MET A 1 20.71 -14.22 -11.30
C MET A 1 19.51 -13.30 -11.06
N GLN A 2 18.38 -13.83 -10.59
CA GLN A 2 17.27 -12.97 -10.17
C GLN A 2 17.65 -12.42 -8.80
N ASN A 3 17.74 -11.10 -8.66
CA ASN A 3 18.08 -10.48 -7.38
C ASN A 3 16.85 -10.59 -6.47
N ARG A 4 17.03 -11.16 -5.27
CA ARG A 4 16.02 -11.12 -4.23
C ARG A 4 15.91 -9.68 -3.71
N ILE A 5 14.69 -9.19 -3.63
CA ILE A 5 14.37 -7.85 -3.13
C ILE A 5 13.51 -7.98 -1.87
N SER A 6 13.58 -6.99 -1.00
CA SER A 6 12.81 -6.92 0.24
C SER A 6 11.97 -5.64 0.28
N SER A 7 10.84 -5.70 1.00
CA SER A 7 9.99 -4.54 1.30
C SER A 7 10.64 -3.65 2.36
N PHE A 8 10.03 -2.50 2.61
CA PHE A 8 10.42 -1.59 3.69
C PHE A 8 9.66 -1.89 4.98
N PRO A 9 10.09 -1.32 6.11
CA PRO A 9 9.30 -1.33 7.35
C PRO A 9 7.95 -0.61 7.18
N PRO A 10 6.90 -1.02 7.90
CA PRO A 10 5.60 -0.37 7.84
C PRO A 10 5.70 1.09 8.31
N ILE A 11 5.03 1.99 7.59
CA ILE A 11 4.70 3.32 8.11
C ILE A 11 3.42 3.17 8.92
N ILE A 12 3.53 3.18 10.24
CA ILE A 12 2.42 2.92 11.15
C ILE A 12 2.64 3.62 12.50
N ASP A 13 1.56 3.90 13.20
CA ASP A 13 1.56 4.31 14.60
C ASP A 13 0.32 3.77 15.34
N ASN A 14 0.29 3.94 16.67
CA ASN A 14 -0.80 3.45 17.51
C ASN A 14 -2.16 4.09 17.20
N ASN A 15 -2.19 5.23 16.49
CA ASN A 15 -3.43 5.92 16.14
C ASN A 15 -3.94 5.52 14.74
N SER A 16 -3.22 4.65 14.03
CA SER A 16 -3.60 4.21 12.69
C SER A 16 -4.95 3.48 12.70
N LYS A 17 -5.88 3.95 11.87
CA LYS A 17 -7.25 3.43 11.74
C LYS A 17 -7.43 2.55 10.50
N ILE A 18 -6.63 2.76 9.46
CA ILE A 18 -6.64 1.93 8.25
C ILE A 18 -5.24 1.47 7.91
N LEU A 19 -5.15 0.34 7.21
CA LEU A 19 -3.91 -0.17 6.65
C LEU A 19 -4.02 -0.26 5.13
N ILE A 20 -3.15 0.44 4.43
CA ILE A 20 -2.99 0.30 2.98
C ILE A 20 -1.85 -0.69 2.72
N LEU A 21 -2.10 -1.69 1.87
CA LEU A 21 -1.10 -2.69 1.50
C LEU A 21 -0.83 -2.64 -0.01
N GLY A 22 0.43 -2.47 -0.39
CA GLY A 22 0.92 -2.76 -1.74
C GLY A 22 1.33 -4.22 -1.92
N SER A 23 1.73 -4.59 -3.14
CA SER A 23 2.30 -5.92 -3.40
C SER A 23 3.72 -6.01 -2.87
N ILE A 24 4.65 -5.27 -3.48
CA ILE A 24 6.05 -5.12 -3.07
C ILE A 24 6.66 -3.88 -3.76
N PRO A 25 7.64 -3.15 -3.18
CA PRO A 25 8.12 -1.89 -3.75
C PRO A 25 8.72 -2.06 -5.15
N GLY A 26 8.38 -1.17 -6.08
CA GLY A 26 8.94 -1.15 -7.44
C GLY A 26 10.43 -0.76 -7.47
N VAL A 27 11.09 -0.89 -8.62
CA VAL A 27 12.52 -0.57 -8.79
C VAL A 27 12.85 0.86 -8.32
N LYS A 28 12.07 1.86 -8.72
CA LYS A 28 12.29 3.26 -8.29
C LYS A 28 12.07 3.46 -6.79
N SER A 29 11.14 2.72 -6.20
CA SER A 29 10.93 2.74 -4.75
C SER A 29 12.13 2.18 -4.01
N LEU A 30 12.67 1.05 -4.46
CA LEU A 30 13.87 0.43 -3.90
C LEU A 30 15.10 1.33 -4.04
N GLU A 31 15.29 1.96 -5.20
CA GLU A 31 16.39 2.92 -5.42
C GLU A 31 16.31 4.12 -4.46
N LYS A 32 15.10 4.67 -4.24
CA LYS A 32 14.90 5.84 -3.39
C LYS A 32 14.69 5.50 -1.91
N GLN A 33 14.51 4.23 -1.56
CA GLN A 33 14.05 3.78 -0.24
C GLN A 33 12.74 4.48 0.19
N GLN A 34 11.78 4.55 -0.73
CA GLN A 34 10.51 5.25 -0.52
C GLN A 34 9.34 4.47 -1.11
N TYR A 35 8.24 4.35 -0.38
CA TYR A 35 6.99 3.82 -0.93
C TYR A 35 6.50 4.67 -2.12
N TYR A 36 6.09 3.98 -3.19
CA TYR A 36 5.51 4.58 -4.40
C TYR A 36 6.33 5.73 -5.02
N ALA A 37 7.65 5.61 -5.04
CA ALA A 37 8.57 6.69 -5.45
C ALA A 37 8.62 6.94 -6.97
N HIS A 38 8.01 6.06 -7.78
CA HIS A 38 7.96 6.23 -9.22
C HIS A 38 7.11 7.46 -9.58
N PRO A 39 7.60 8.46 -10.35
CA PRO A 39 6.90 9.73 -10.59
C PRO A 39 5.51 9.58 -11.21
N GLN A 40 5.31 8.54 -12.02
CA GLN A 40 4.02 8.25 -12.64
C GLN A 40 3.06 7.45 -11.74
N ASN A 41 3.50 6.94 -10.58
CA ASN A 41 2.62 6.29 -9.62
C ASN A 41 1.70 7.34 -9.00
N LYS A 42 0.40 7.05 -8.97
CA LYS A 42 -0.63 8.01 -8.56
C LYS A 42 -0.96 7.96 -7.07
N PHE A 43 -0.32 7.09 -6.28
CA PHE A 43 -0.61 6.92 -4.86
C PHE A 43 -0.55 8.23 -4.09
N TRP A 44 0.61 8.91 -4.11
CA TRP A 44 0.77 10.17 -3.40
C TRP A 44 -0.20 11.24 -3.91
N LYS A 45 -0.36 11.38 -5.23
CA LYS A 45 -1.34 12.33 -5.78
C LYS A 45 -2.76 12.07 -5.27
N ILE A 46 -3.18 10.80 -5.20
CA ILE A 46 -4.49 10.42 -4.64
C ILE A 46 -4.59 10.81 -3.16
N ILE A 47 -3.60 10.46 -2.34
CA ILE A 47 -3.64 10.77 -0.90
C ILE A 47 -3.73 12.29 -0.67
N PHE A 48 -2.93 13.11 -1.36
CA PHE A 48 -2.99 14.57 -1.21
C PHE A 48 -4.35 15.14 -1.65
N GLU A 49 -4.90 14.64 -2.76
CA GLU A 49 -6.20 15.07 -3.25
C GLU A 49 -7.35 14.72 -2.28
N LEU A 50 -7.30 13.53 -1.66
CA LEU A 50 -8.31 13.08 -0.70
C LEU A 50 -8.37 13.95 0.56
N PHE A 51 -7.24 14.56 0.96
CA PHE A 51 -7.15 15.41 2.13
C PHE A 51 -7.05 16.91 1.80
N HIS A 52 -7.21 17.27 0.53
CA HIS A 52 -7.15 18.66 0.05
C HIS A 52 -5.85 19.39 0.44
N GLU A 53 -4.71 18.68 0.35
CA GLU A 53 -3.39 19.19 0.73
C GLU A 53 -2.54 19.47 -0.53
N GLU A 54 -1.66 20.47 -0.47
CA GLU A 54 -0.78 20.80 -1.59
C GLU A 54 0.22 19.66 -1.85
N PHE A 55 0.32 19.23 -3.12
CA PHE A 55 1.19 18.12 -3.48
C PHE A 55 2.67 18.47 -3.27
N THR A 56 3.40 17.57 -2.59
CA THR A 56 4.84 17.67 -2.34
C THR A 56 5.59 16.41 -2.77
N GLU A 57 6.85 16.58 -3.14
CA GLU A 57 7.80 15.49 -3.35
C GLU A 57 8.59 15.12 -2.09
N ASP A 58 8.52 15.95 -1.04
CA ASP A 58 9.17 15.66 0.24
C ASP A 58 8.56 14.40 0.88
N TYR A 59 9.42 13.42 1.14
CA TYR A 59 8.99 12.15 1.68
C TYR A 59 8.61 12.20 3.16
N ALA A 60 9.24 13.09 3.93
CA ALA A 60 8.88 13.30 5.32
C ALA A 60 7.48 13.93 5.43
N GLU A 61 7.15 14.89 4.57
CA GLU A 61 5.81 15.49 4.50
C GLU A 61 4.74 14.46 4.08
N ARG A 62 5.07 13.59 3.12
CA ARG A 62 4.24 12.45 2.69
C ARG A 62 3.94 11.49 3.85
N ILE A 63 4.96 11.09 4.60
CA ILE A 63 4.79 10.25 5.81
C ILE A 63 3.94 10.99 6.85
N GLY A 64 4.22 12.28 7.06
CA GLY A 64 3.44 13.12 7.97
C GLY A 64 1.96 13.17 7.60
N LEU A 65 1.64 13.17 6.30
CA LEU A 65 0.25 13.19 5.80
C LEU A 65 -0.47 11.89 6.12
N LEU A 66 0.20 10.75 5.98
CA LEU A 66 -0.37 9.47 6.37
C LEU A 66 -0.64 9.41 7.88
N LYS A 67 0.35 9.77 8.70
CA LYS A 67 0.25 9.72 10.17
C LYS A 67 -0.86 10.62 10.71
N ARG A 68 -0.91 11.90 10.28
CA ARG A 68 -1.93 12.86 10.76
C ARG A 68 -3.35 12.46 10.34
N ASN A 69 -3.50 11.67 9.29
CA ASN A 69 -4.77 11.12 8.84
C ASN A 69 -4.98 9.65 9.24
N HIS A 70 -4.21 9.12 10.19
CA HIS A 70 -4.38 7.78 10.74
C HIS A 70 -4.28 6.65 9.70
N ILE A 71 -3.44 6.83 8.68
CA ILE A 71 -3.21 5.85 7.63
C ILE A 71 -1.88 5.13 7.88
N ALA A 72 -1.96 3.80 8.03
CA ALA A 72 -0.80 2.95 7.94
C ALA A 72 -0.54 2.52 6.49
N LEU A 73 0.72 2.32 6.14
CA LEU A 73 1.16 1.88 4.81
C LEU A 73 2.23 0.80 4.93
N TRP A 74 2.02 -0.32 4.24
CA TRP A 74 3.01 -1.38 4.11
C TRP A 74 2.82 -2.17 2.80
N ASP A 75 3.45 -3.34 2.70
CA ASP A 75 3.25 -4.28 1.60
C ASP A 75 2.93 -5.68 2.12
N VAL A 76 2.25 -6.49 1.31
CA VAL A 76 1.90 -7.88 1.66
C VAL A 76 3.12 -8.81 1.56
N ILE A 77 4.02 -8.56 0.60
CA ILE A 77 5.20 -9.40 0.37
C ILE A 77 6.38 -8.76 1.08
N ASP A 78 7.02 -9.52 1.98
CA ASP A 78 8.26 -9.13 2.65
C ASP A 78 9.44 -9.25 1.68
N SER A 79 9.61 -10.41 1.03
CA SER A 79 10.72 -10.65 0.12
C SER A 79 10.29 -11.46 -1.10
N CYS A 80 10.92 -11.24 -2.25
CA CYS A 80 10.72 -12.08 -3.44
C CYS A 80 11.88 -11.98 -4.44
N GLU A 81 11.93 -12.91 -5.38
CA GLU A 81 12.72 -12.76 -6.59
C GLU A 81 11.86 -12.08 -7.66
N ARG A 82 12.33 -10.93 -8.19
CA ARG A 82 11.62 -10.24 -9.26
C ARG A 82 12.56 -9.54 -10.23
N LYS A 83 12.32 -9.72 -11.53
CA LYS A 83 12.96 -8.91 -12.58
C LYS A 83 12.11 -7.67 -12.88
N GLY A 84 12.69 -6.49 -12.75
CA GLY A 84 11.97 -5.23 -12.99
C GLY A 84 10.89 -4.96 -11.93
N SER A 85 9.76 -4.38 -12.34
CA SER A 85 8.67 -3.94 -11.43
C SER A 85 7.32 -4.61 -11.70
N LEU A 86 7.26 -5.60 -12.59
CA LEU A 86 6.00 -6.25 -12.94
C LEU A 86 5.64 -7.33 -11.93
N ASP A 87 4.39 -7.32 -11.45
CA ASP A 87 3.90 -8.35 -10.52
C ASP A 87 3.91 -9.75 -11.14
N SER A 88 3.85 -9.87 -12.48
CA SER A 88 3.95 -11.15 -13.21
C SER A 88 5.32 -11.81 -13.10
N GLU A 89 6.36 -11.02 -12.78
CA GLU A 89 7.73 -11.50 -12.65
C GLU A 89 8.09 -11.91 -11.22
N ILE A 90 7.15 -11.82 -10.27
CA ILE A 90 7.36 -12.19 -8.86
C ILE A 90 7.41 -13.71 -8.73
N LYS A 91 8.46 -14.21 -8.07
CA LYS A 91 8.67 -15.62 -7.71
C LYS A 91 9.20 -15.73 -6.28
N ASN A 92 9.02 -16.92 -5.68
CA ASN A 92 9.54 -17.24 -4.34
C ASN A 92 9.20 -16.16 -3.29
N GLU A 93 7.93 -15.74 -3.29
CA GLU A 93 7.42 -14.69 -2.41
C GLU A 93 7.29 -15.18 -0.96
N GLU A 94 7.81 -14.39 -0.04
CA GLU A 94 7.64 -14.52 1.41
C GLU A 94 6.73 -13.39 1.89
N ALA A 95 5.74 -13.71 2.71
CA ALA A 95 4.76 -12.74 3.18
C ALA A 95 5.26 -11.98 4.42
N ASN A 96 4.85 -10.73 4.53
CA ASN A 96 4.98 -9.98 5.78
C ASN A 96 4.07 -10.55 6.88
N GLN A 97 4.44 -10.31 8.14
CA GLN A 97 3.68 -10.72 9.33
C GLN A 97 2.48 -9.79 9.58
N ILE A 98 1.54 -9.75 8.62
CA ILE A 98 0.39 -8.83 8.65
C ILE A 98 -0.53 -9.13 9.84
N GLU A 99 -0.73 -10.40 10.19
CA GLU A 99 -1.58 -10.77 11.33
C GLU A 99 -1.04 -10.23 12.65
N GLU A 100 0.26 -10.43 12.92
CA GLU A 100 0.96 -9.88 14.09
C GLU A 100 0.89 -8.35 14.14
N LEU A 101 1.07 -7.68 12.98
CA LEU A 101 0.94 -6.21 12.93
C LEU A 101 -0.47 -5.74 13.33
N LEU A 102 -1.51 -6.45 12.90
CA LEU A 102 -2.90 -6.13 13.23
C LEU A 102 -3.28 -6.47 14.67
N GLU A 103 -2.62 -7.46 15.29
CA GLU A 103 -2.74 -7.72 16.73
C GLU A 103 -2.12 -6.60 17.55
N ASN A 104 -0.96 -6.09 17.13
CA ASN A 104 -0.26 -4.99 17.79
C ASN A 104 -0.93 -3.62 17.59
N HIS A 105 -1.80 -3.47 16.58
CA HIS A 105 -2.48 -2.22 16.23
C HIS A 105 -4.00 -2.43 16.12
N PRO A 106 -4.70 -2.66 17.25
CA PRO A 106 -6.12 -3.00 17.26
C PRO A 106 -7.05 -1.87 16.79
N ASN A 107 -6.54 -0.65 16.64
CA ASN A 107 -7.29 0.49 16.10
C ASN A 107 -7.53 0.39 14.58
N ILE A 108 -6.78 -0.47 13.89
CA ILE A 108 -6.97 -0.71 12.46
C ILE A 108 -8.31 -1.43 12.24
N ARG A 109 -9.24 -0.73 11.61
CA ARG A 109 -10.61 -1.20 11.36
C ARG A 109 -10.89 -1.61 9.91
N ALA A 110 -9.95 -1.37 8.99
CA ALA A 110 -10.07 -1.80 7.59
C ALA A 110 -8.70 -1.91 6.90
N ILE A 111 -8.63 -2.79 5.90
CA ILE A 111 -7.45 -2.97 5.05
C ILE A 111 -7.80 -2.63 3.59
N PHE A 112 -6.95 -1.84 2.94
CA PHE A 112 -7.10 -1.43 1.54
C PHE A 112 -5.92 -1.96 0.71
N CYS A 113 -6.17 -2.95 -0.12
CA CYS A 113 -5.16 -3.55 -0.98
C CYS A 113 -5.02 -2.76 -2.29
N ASN A 114 -3.85 -2.16 -2.52
CA ASN A 114 -3.52 -1.44 -3.74
C ASN A 114 -3.24 -2.42 -4.90
N GLY A 115 -4.31 -2.83 -5.60
CA GLY A 115 -4.26 -3.74 -6.73
C GLY A 115 -4.55 -5.21 -6.37
N GLY A 116 -4.87 -5.99 -7.40
CA GLY A 116 -5.32 -7.37 -7.25
C GLY A 116 -4.26 -8.34 -6.72
N LYS A 117 -2.96 -8.08 -6.94
CA LYS A 117 -1.88 -8.93 -6.41
C LYS A 117 -1.82 -8.85 -4.88
N SER A 118 -1.81 -7.62 -4.34
CA SER A 118 -1.90 -7.38 -2.89
C SER A 118 -3.13 -8.07 -2.30
N PHE A 119 -4.30 -7.87 -2.91
CA PHE A 119 -5.56 -8.43 -2.42
C PHE A 119 -5.54 -9.96 -2.39
N LYS A 120 -5.13 -10.61 -3.49
CA LYS A 120 -5.04 -12.07 -3.58
C LYS A 120 -4.06 -12.66 -2.58
N ASN A 121 -2.90 -12.03 -2.38
CA ASN A 121 -1.90 -12.49 -1.43
C ASN A 121 -2.41 -12.35 0.01
N LEU A 122 -3.01 -11.21 0.36
CA LEU A 122 -3.56 -10.99 1.69
C LEU A 122 -4.68 -11.99 2.02
N GLN A 123 -5.55 -12.27 1.07
CA GLN A 123 -6.63 -13.26 1.22
C GLN A 123 -6.12 -14.69 1.45
N LYS A 124 -4.90 -15.03 0.99
CA LYS A 124 -4.26 -16.31 1.32
C LYS A 124 -3.70 -16.34 2.75
N ILE A 125 -3.24 -15.19 3.25
CA ILE A 125 -2.64 -15.04 4.58
C ILE A 125 -3.75 -15.03 5.65
N LEU A 126 -4.73 -14.13 5.51
CA LEU A 126 -5.75 -13.87 6.53
C LEU A 126 -7.08 -14.63 6.29
N GLY A 127 -7.25 -15.23 5.10
CA GLY A 127 -8.51 -15.82 4.69
C GLY A 127 -9.54 -14.81 4.18
N LYS A 128 -10.66 -15.33 3.64
CA LYS A 128 -11.72 -14.52 3.02
C LYS A 128 -12.60 -13.77 4.01
N ASN A 129 -12.80 -14.34 5.19
CA ASN A 129 -13.72 -13.85 6.21
C ASN A 129 -12.94 -13.37 7.45
N PHE A 130 -11.93 -12.53 7.23
CA PHE A 130 -11.15 -11.96 8.32
C PHE A 130 -11.99 -10.98 9.14
N ARG A 131 -11.62 -10.76 10.41
CA ARG A 131 -12.40 -10.00 11.40
C ARG A 131 -12.65 -8.52 11.05
N ILE A 132 -11.80 -7.94 10.19
CA ILE A 132 -11.97 -6.57 9.67
C ILE A 132 -12.12 -6.61 8.15
N PRO A 133 -12.88 -5.67 7.55
CA PRO A 133 -13.09 -5.63 6.12
C PRO A 133 -11.78 -5.42 5.34
N ILE A 134 -11.69 -6.12 4.20
CA ILE A 134 -10.57 -6.05 3.26
C ILE A 134 -11.12 -5.62 1.89
N TYR A 135 -10.63 -4.49 1.39
CA TYR A 135 -11.05 -3.92 0.11
C TYR A 135 -9.95 -4.08 -0.94
N GLN A 136 -10.35 -4.45 -2.16
CA GLN A 136 -9.48 -4.38 -3.33
C GLN A 136 -9.62 -3.01 -3.98
N MET A 137 -8.53 -2.26 -4.06
CA MET A 137 -8.47 -0.94 -4.68
C MET A 137 -7.86 -1.02 -6.09
N PRO A 138 -8.21 -0.09 -6.99
CA PRO A 138 -7.56 0.00 -8.29
C PRO A 138 -6.10 0.37 -8.11
N SER A 139 -5.21 -0.32 -8.83
CA SER A 139 -3.77 -0.13 -8.66
C SER A 139 -3.34 1.29 -9.02
N THR A 140 -2.54 1.92 -8.15
CA THR A 140 -1.98 3.25 -8.39
C THR A 140 -0.76 3.24 -9.34
N SER A 141 -0.31 2.06 -9.75
CA SER A 141 0.76 1.88 -10.73
C SER A 141 0.43 2.53 -12.07
N PRO A 142 1.42 3.07 -12.80
CA PRO A 142 1.23 3.58 -14.16
C PRO A 142 0.78 2.50 -15.16
N LEU A 143 1.04 1.22 -14.86
CA LEU A 143 0.66 0.10 -15.71
C LEU A 143 -0.84 -0.21 -15.66
N HIS A 144 -1.55 0.30 -14.65
CA HIS A 144 -2.98 0.14 -14.55
C HIS A 144 -3.68 1.32 -15.25
N THR A 145 -4.30 1.04 -16.39
CA THR A 145 -4.78 2.03 -17.39
C THR A 145 -6.09 2.74 -17.02
N VAL A 146 -6.65 2.51 -15.83
CA VAL A 146 -7.80 3.26 -15.32
C VAL A 146 -7.43 4.74 -15.16
N SER A 147 -8.37 5.64 -15.47
CA SER A 147 -8.15 7.09 -15.36
C SER A 147 -7.90 7.51 -13.90
N PHE A 148 -7.22 8.64 -13.72
CA PHE A 148 -6.92 9.15 -12.39
C PHE A 148 -8.20 9.44 -11.59
N GLU A 149 -9.22 10.01 -12.23
CA GLU A 149 -10.49 10.40 -11.62
C GLU A 149 -11.24 9.18 -11.10
N LYS A 150 -11.27 8.09 -11.88
CA LYS A 150 -11.88 6.83 -11.45
C LYS A 150 -11.14 6.21 -10.26
N LYS A 151 -9.80 6.19 -10.31
CA LYS A 151 -9.00 5.74 -9.17
C LYS A 151 -9.31 6.57 -7.94
N LEU A 152 -9.24 7.90 -8.06
CA LEU A 152 -9.51 8.82 -6.96
C LEU A 152 -10.90 8.56 -6.37
N ASP A 153 -11.92 8.40 -7.21
CA ASP A 153 -13.29 8.17 -6.75
C ASP A 153 -13.43 6.87 -5.93
N GLU A 154 -12.85 5.76 -6.40
CA GLU A 154 -12.82 4.51 -5.63
C GLU A 154 -12.05 4.68 -4.32
N TRP A 155 -10.90 5.36 -4.36
CA TRP A 155 -10.06 5.62 -3.19
C TRP A 155 -10.69 6.56 -2.15
N LYS A 156 -11.74 7.34 -2.48
CA LYS A 156 -12.49 8.12 -1.48
C LYS A 156 -13.15 7.26 -0.41
N SER A 157 -13.43 5.99 -0.70
CA SER A 157 -14.02 5.04 0.26
C SER A 157 -13.20 4.91 1.56
N ILE A 158 -11.88 5.15 1.51
CA ILE A 158 -11.04 5.09 2.73
C ILE A 158 -11.47 6.11 3.78
N LEU A 159 -12.05 7.25 3.37
CA LEU A 159 -12.43 8.35 4.27
C LEU A 159 -13.53 7.93 5.25
N GLU A 160 -14.39 6.97 4.88
CA GLU A 160 -15.39 6.39 5.78
C GLU A 160 -14.74 5.70 6.99
N PHE A 161 -13.51 5.21 6.82
CA PHE A 161 -12.74 4.51 7.83
C PHE A 161 -11.75 5.40 8.58
N LEU A 162 -11.73 6.70 8.32
CA LEU A 162 -10.86 7.66 9.02
C LEU A 162 -11.60 8.58 9.99
N LYS A 163 -12.93 8.64 9.91
CA LYS A 163 -13.81 9.32 10.87
C LYS A 163 -13.63 8.77 12.29
#